data_AF-A0A8C3Y0Q0-F1
#
_entry.id   AF-A0A8C3Y0Q0-F1
#
_cell.length_a   1.000
_cell.length_b   1.000
_cell.length_c   1.000
_cell.angle_alpha   90.00
_cell.angle_beta   90.00
_cell.angle_gamma   90.00
#
_symmetry.space_group_name_H-M   'P 1'
#
loop_
_entity.id
_entity.type
_entity.pdbx_description
1 polymer ?
#
loop_
_entity_poly.entity_id
_entity_poly.type
_entity_poly.pdbx_seq_one_letter_code
_entity_poly.pdbx_strand_id
1 'polypeptide(L)'
;VPKVKRSRIPPPDGWELIQPTLDKVDQRMREAETEADKNLIAKWKKHGYENLCCLSCIQARDTNFGTNSICRMHKNKLEVGRIIECTHCGCRGCSG
;
A
#
# COMPACT_ATOMS: atom_id res chain seq x y z
N VAL A 1 15.78 -9.69 -7.32
CA VAL A 1 16.94 -9.31 -6.47
C VAL A 1 17.43 -10.55 -5.72
N PRO A 2 18.73 -10.86 -5.66
CA PRO A 2 19.20 -12.02 -4.88
C PRO A 2 18.86 -11.86 -3.39
N LYS A 3 18.60 -12.96 -2.65
CA LYS A 3 18.44 -12.91 -1.19
C LYS A 3 19.79 -12.52 -0.59
N VAL A 4 20.02 -11.22 -0.40
CA VAL A 4 21.27 -10.70 0.17
C VAL A 4 21.30 -11.07 1.64
N LYS A 5 22.06 -12.12 2.00
CA LYS A 5 22.32 -12.48 3.40
C LYS A 5 23.16 -11.37 4.02
N ARG A 6 22.55 -10.59 4.91
CA ARG A 6 23.22 -9.46 5.58
C ARG A 6 24.17 -9.91 6.70
N SER A 7 24.03 -11.14 7.19
CA SER A 7 24.85 -11.71 8.27
C SER A 7 25.46 -13.05 7.84
N ARG A 8 26.68 -13.33 8.35
CA ARG A 8 27.40 -14.61 8.21
C ARG A 8 26.99 -15.63 9.29
N ILE A 9 26.18 -15.23 10.27
CA ILE A 9 25.72 -16.08 11.37
C ILE A 9 24.65 -17.05 10.82
N PRO A 10 24.75 -18.36 11.13
CA PRO A 10 23.73 -19.32 10.74
C PRO A 10 22.37 -18.96 11.36
N PRO A 11 21.25 -19.30 10.69
CA PRO A 11 19.93 -19.05 11.25
C PRO A 11 19.76 -19.72 12.63
N PRO A 12 19.00 -19.10 13.55
CA PRO A 12 18.73 -19.68 14.86
C PRO A 12 17.97 -21.01 14.78
N ASP A 13 17.96 -21.75 15.88
CA ASP A 13 17.23 -23.00 15.99
C ASP A 13 15.72 -22.77 15.77
N GLY A 14 15.07 -23.67 15.04
CA GLY A 14 13.66 -23.53 14.65
C GLY A 14 13.38 -22.57 13.47
N TRP A 15 14.40 -22.00 12.82
CA TRP A 15 14.23 -21.15 11.63
C TRP A 15 13.54 -21.86 10.46
N GLU A 16 13.74 -23.17 10.33
CA GLU A 16 13.12 -23.99 9.28
C GLU A 16 11.59 -23.98 9.34
N LEU A 17 10.99 -23.76 10.52
CA LEU A 17 9.54 -23.72 10.71
C LEU A 17 8.92 -22.44 10.11
N ILE A 18 9.66 -21.34 10.09
CA ILE A 18 9.19 -20.04 9.58
C ILE A 18 9.70 -19.72 8.18
N GLN A 19 10.78 -20.37 7.73
CA GLN A 19 11.40 -20.14 6.42
C GLN A 19 10.40 -20.27 5.25
N PRO A 20 9.53 -21.29 5.18
CA PRO A 20 8.53 -21.39 4.10
C PRO A 20 7.54 -20.21 4.10
N THR A 21 7.16 -19.73 5.28
CA THR A 21 6.22 -18.61 5.43
C THR A 21 6.88 -17.30 5.01
N LEU A 22 8.12 -17.06 5.43
CA LEU A 22 8.89 -15.88 5.03
C LEU A 22 9.14 -15.86 3.53
N ASP A 23 9.49 -17.00 2.94
CA ASP A 23 9.70 -17.13 1.50
C ASP A 23 8.42 -16.90 0.72
N LYS A 24 7.27 -17.38 1.22
CA LYS A 24 5.96 -17.11 0.64
C LYS A 24 5.59 -15.63 0.70
N VAL A 25 5.90 -14.94 1.80
CA VAL A 25 5.67 -13.50 1.93
C VAL A 25 6.57 -12.72 0.96
N ASP A 26 7.86 -13.06 0.89
CA ASP A 26 8.84 -12.41 0.00
C ASP A 26 8.49 -12.63 -1.49
N GLN A 27 8.03 -13.83 -1.85
CA GLN A 27 7.55 -14.13 -3.20
C GLN A 27 6.34 -13.27 -3.58
N ARG A 28 5.32 -13.19 -2.71
CA ARG A 28 4.12 -12.38 -2.94
C ARG A 28 4.45 -10.89 -3.04
N MET A 29 5.40 -10.40 -2.23
CA MET A 29 5.87 -9.01 -2.30
C MET A 29 6.56 -8.72 -3.62
N ARG A 30 7.40 -9.63 -4.14
CA ARG A 30 8.05 -9.45 -5.45
C ARG A 30 7.06 -9.45 -6.60
N GLU A 31 6.10 -10.37 -6.59
CA GLU A 31 5.01 -10.40 -7.57
C GLU A 31 4.25 -9.07 -7.54
N ALA A 32 3.85 -8.62 -6.35
CA ALA A 32 3.19 -7.33 -6.18
C ALA A 32 4.04 -6.14 -6.65
N GLU A 33 5.36 -6.11 -6.39
CA GLU A 33 6.25 -5.05 -6.89
C GLU A 33 6.41 -5.05 -8.41
N THR A 34 6.30 -6.22 -9.04
CA THR A 34 6.41 -6.37 -10.50
C THR A 34 5.12 -5.93 -11.19
N GLU A 35 3.99 -6.20 -10.56
CA GLU A 35 2.64 -5.89 -11.07
C GLU A 35 2.20 -4.46 -10.71
N ALA A 36 2.73 -3.89 -9.61
CA ALA A 36 2.34 -2.57 -9.13
C ALA A 36 3.09 -1.43 -9.84
N ASP A 37 2.34 -0.35 -10.10
CA ASP A 37 2.88 0.88 -10.69
C ASP A 37 3.99 1.48 -9.81
N LYS A 38 5.18 1.68 -10.38
CA LYS A 38 6.34 2.31 -9.71
C LYS A 38 5.99 3.64 -9.05
N ASN A 39 5.10 4.42 -9.66
CA ASN A 39 4.65 5.70 -9.13
C ASN A 39 3.78 5.51 -7.88
N LEU A 40 2.95 4.47 -7.82
CA LEU A 40 2.14 4.14 -6.65
C LEU A 40 3.03 3.69 -5.48
N ILE A 41 4.01 2.81 -5.75
CA ILE A 41 5.01 2.38 -4.76
C ILE A 41 5.79 3.58 -4.20
N ALA A 42 6.19 4.53 -5.07
CA ALA A 42 6.87 5.74 -4.64
C ALA A 42 6.00 6.63 -3.73
N LYS A 43 4.67 6.60 -3.89
CA LYS A 43 3.74 7.29 -3.00
C LYS A 43 3.60 6.58 -1.65
N TRP A 44 3.51 5.25 -1.62
CA TRP A 44 3.41 4.48 -0.37
C TRP A 44 4.59 4.71 0.58
N LYS A 45 5.77 5.04 0.04
CA LYS A 45 6.95 5.40 0.85
C LYS A 45 6.86 6.78 1.52
N LYS A 46 5.85 7.60 1.19
CA LYS A 46 5.65 8.93 1.79
C LYS A 46 4.66 8.85 2.94
N HIS A 47 4.96 9.58 4.01
CA HIS A 47 4.08 9.68 5.18
C HIS A 47 2.68 10.17 4.77
N GLY A 48 1.65 9.47 5.26
CA GLY A 48 0.24 9.74 4.99
C GLY A 48 -0.30 9.11 3.70
N TYR A 49 0.51 8.40 2.92
CA TYR A 49 0.10 7.72 1.69
C TYR A 49 0.28 6.20 1.75
N GLU A 50 0.53 5.64 2.93
CA GLU A 50 0.85 4.23 3.16
C GLU A 50 -0.24 3.28 2.64
N ASN A 51 -1.49 3.73 2.69
CA ASN A 51 -2.68 2.98 2.25
C ASN A 51 -3.32 3.58 0.99
N LEU A 52 -2.53 4.26 0.13
CA LEU A 52 -3.07 4.87 -1.08
C LEU A 52 -3.60 3.81 -2.06
N CYS A 53 -4.85 3.95 -2.45
CA CYS A 53 -5.59 3.04 -3.31
C CYS A 53 -5.20 3.14 -4.81
N CYS A 54 -5.05 4.34 -5.36
CA CYS A 54 -4.59 4.55 -6.73
C CYS A 54 -4.05 5.99 -6.93
N LEU A 55 -3.39 6.24 -8.06
CA LEU A 55 -2.82 7.56 -8.37
C LEU A 55 -3.88 8.60 -8.72
N SER A 56 -4.99 8.20 -9.36
CA SER A 56 -6.08 9.13 -9.68
C SER A 56 -6.70 9.78 -8.46
N CYS A 57 -6.70 9.09 -7.31
CA CYS A 57 -7.26 9.65 -6.08
C CYS A 57 -6.49 10.85 -5.50
N ILE A 58 -5.28 11.13 -5.98
CA ILE A 58 -4.42 12.20 -5.48
C ILE A 58 -4.04 13.20 -6.58
N GLN A 59 -4.59 13.05 -7.78
CA GLN A 59 -4.22 13.86 -8.92
C GLN A 59 -5.26 14.96 -9.13
N ALA A 60 -4.86 16.21 -8.93
CA ALA A 60 -5.75 17.37 -9.01
C ALA A 60 -6.49 17.48 -10.35
N ARG A 61 -5.89 16.98 -11.44
CA ARG A 61 -6.50 17.00 -12.78
C ARG A 61 -7.70 16.06 -12.92
N ASP A 62 -7.80 15.04 -12.07
CA ASP A 62 -8.81 13.98 -12.19
C ASP A 62 -10.10 14.36 -11.43
N THR A 63 -10.15 15.54 -10.79
CA THR A 63 -11.33 16.07 -10.10
C THR A 63 -11.65 17.50 -10.56
N ASN A 64 -12.94 17.86 -10.54
CA ASN A 64 -13.41 19.16 -11.05
C ASN A 64 -12.86 20.38 -10.29
N PHE A 65 -12.52 20.21 -9.01
CA PHE A 65 -12.07 21.30 -8.14
C PHE A 65 -10.56 21.29 -7.86
N GLY A 66 -9.79 20.45 -8.55
CA GLY A 66 -8.35 20.38 -8.31
C GLY A 66 -7.97 19.74 -6.97
N THR A 67 -8.86 18.98 -6.35
CA THR A 67 -8.68 18.39 -5.02
C THR A 67 -8.47 16.87 -5.08
N ASN A 68 -8.08 16.27 -3.96
CA ASN A 68 -7.99 14.81 -3.84
C ASN A 68 -9.39 14.19 -3.74
N SER A 69 -9.52 12.92 -4.12
CA SER A 69 -10.78 12.19 -3.99
C SER A 69 -11.20 12.03 -2.52
N ILE A 70 -12.51 11.87 -2.30
CA ILE A 70 -13.12 11.71 -0.97
C ILE A 70 -12.51 10.57 -0.14
N CYS A 71 -11.99 9.52 -0.78
CA CYS A 71 -11.32 8.42 -0.09
C CYS A 71 -10.05 8.87 0.67
N ARG A 72 -9.47 10.03 0.35
CA ARG A 72 -8.31 10.59 1.08
C ARG A 72 -8.71 11.43 2.30
N MET A 73 -10.00 11.59 2.58
CA MET A 73 -10.46 12.22 3.80
C MET A 73 -10.27 11.29 5.01
N HIS A 74 -9.85 11.88 6.14
CA HIS A 74 -9.72 11.17 7.41
C HIS A 74 -11.11 10.84 7.94
N LYS A 75 -11.33 9.59 8.38
CA LYS A 75 -12.63 9.13 8.90
C LYS A 75 -13.17 10.01 10.03
N ASN A 76 -12.31 10.58 10.86
CA ASN A 76 -12.71 11.45 11.98
C ASN A 76 -13.38 12.77 11.54
N LYS A 77 -13.18 13.19 10.29
CA LYS A 77 -13.81 14.40 9.73
C LYS A 77 -15.09 14.07 8.95
N LEU A 78 -15.44 12.79 8.85
CA LEU A 78 -16.60 12.32 8.11
C LEU A 78 -17.74 12.07 9.10
N GLU A 79 -18.94 12.31 8.61
CA GLU A 79 -20.18 12.05 9.33
C GLU A 79 -20.30 10.57 9.69
N VAL A 80 -20.60 10.32 10.96
CA VAL A 80 -20.65 8.97 11.55
C VAL A 80 -21.73 8.16 10.83
N GLY A 81 -21.33 7.04 10.22
CA GLY A 81 -22.23 6.14 9.48
C GLY A 81 -22.26 6.35 7.96
N ARG A 82 -21.56 7.35 7.41
CA ARG A 82 -21.45 7.51 5.96
C ARG A 82 -20.50 6.49 5.36
N ILE A 83 -21.02 5.61 4.51
CA ILE A 83 -20.21 4.71 3.68
C ILE A 83 -19.62 5.52 2.53
N ILE A 84 -18.30 5.52 2.42
CA ILE A 84 -17.58 6.16 1.33
C ILE A 84 -17.29 5.12 0.27
N GLU A 85 -17.53 5.47 -0.98
CA GLU A 85 -17.08 4.70 -2.13
C GLU A 85 -16.46 5.67 -3.14
N CYS A 86 -15.21 5.43 -3.50
CA CYS A 86 -14.53 6.26 -4.49
C CYS A 86 -15.01 5.90 -5.91
N THR A 87 -15.38 6.90 -6.69
CA THR A 87 -15.78 6.72 -8.09
C THR A 87 -14.66 6.23 -9.01
N HIS A 88 -13.39 6.43 -8.64
CA HIS A 88 -12.25 6.02 -9.48
C HIS A 88 -11.83 4.55 -9.27
N CYS A 89 -11.96 4.03 -8.06
CA CYS A 89 -11.41 2.71 -7.70
C CYS A 89 -12.25 1.91 -6.71
N GLY A 90 -13.41 2.41 -6.27
CA GLY A 90 -14.32 1.72 -5.35
C GLY A 90 -13.81 1.59 -3.91
N CYS A 91 -12.68 2.22 -3.56
CA CYS A 91 -12.14 2.15 -2.21
C CYS A 91 -13.01 2.89 -1.19
N ARG A 92 -12.95 2.47 0.08
CA ARG A 92 -13.77 2.99 1.18
C ARG A 92 -13.00 3.85 2.20
N GLY A 93 -11.90 4.45 1.75
CA GLY A 93 -11.00 5.24 2.59
C GLY A 93 -9.56 4.75 2.48
N CYS A 94 -8.67 5.66 2.11
CA CYS A 94 -7.24 5.46 1.87
C CYS A 94 -6.37 6.25 2.86
N SER A 95 -6.96 6.99 3.81
CA SER A 95 -6.27 7.84 4.80
C SER A 95 -6.43 7.39 6.27
N GLY A 96 -6.83 6.13 6.51
CA GLY A 96 -7.11 5.65 7.88
C GLY A 96 -8.53 5.91 8.30
#